data_AF-A0A973JN24-F1
#
_entry.id   AF-A0A973JN24-F1
#
_cell.length_a   1.000
_cell.length_b   1.000
_cell.length_c   1.000
_cell.angle_alpha   90.00
_cell.angle_beta   90.00
_cell.angle_gamma   90.00
#
_symmetry.space_group_name_H-M   'P 1'
#
loop_
_entity.id
_entity.type
_entity.pdbx_description
1 polymer ?
#
loop_
_entity_poly.entity_id
_entity_poly.type
_entity_poly.pdbx_seq_one_letter_code
_entity_poly.pdbx_strand_id
1 'polypeptide(L)'
;MVNLNIKSPISIKRKVTIIAIVIAVVAIAILYKPMSEFISTQIEKSQFQTLDSDMQNLYNEIKSAASNDEDWRYRTVCSRNYRGDWPDNTYNCITSISLKKLVSSTEELNYFQNKYYPMVDKSNVWDQSKSGSLQTIGIGDTKFVVSTGEKQYTEKNTGESCTYRIAVEQTLDNYSDKNILNEVGELIKNDQGDFFISVRCSKTASYPWFNIVSDTSYVIPD
;
A
#
# COMPACT_ATOMS: atom_id res chain seq x y z
N MET A 1 -36.29 -69.65 -8.42
CA MET A 1 -35.88 -69.27 -7.04
C MET A 1 -35.66 -67.77 -7.02
N VAL A 2 -36.48 -67.02 -6.26
CA VAL A 2 -36.30 -65.57 -6.10
C VAL A 2 -35.63 -65.32 -4.75
N ASN A 3 -34.40 -64.80 -4.78
CA ASN A 3 -33.64 -64.49 -3.58
C ASN A 3 -34.05 -63.09 -3.10
N LEU A 4 -34.95 -63.02 -2.11
CA LEU A 4 -35.36 -61.76 -1.51
C LEU A 4 -34.30 -61.31 -0.50
N ASN A 5 -33.39 -60.45 -0.96
CA ASN A 5 -32.40 -59.80 -0.12
C ASN A 5 -33.07 -58.71 0.72
N ILE A 6 -33.65 -59.10 1.86
CA ILE A 6 -34.34 -58.17 2.77
C ILE A 6 -33.27 -57.30 3.45
N LYS A 7 -33.18 -56.04 3.03
CA LYS A 7 -32.39 -55.01 3.72
C LYS A 7 -32.85 -54.92 5.17
N SER A 8 -31.96 -55.27 6.10
CA SER A 8 -32.20 -55.16 7.53
C SER A 8 -32.58 -53.73 7.91
N PRO A 9 -33.66 -53.52 8.71
CA PRO A 9 -34.12 -52.19 9.06
C PRO A 9 -33.03 -51.47 9.86
N ILE A 10 -32.63 -50.29 9.36
CA ILE A 10 -31.70 -49.40 10.06
C ILE A 10 -32.26 -49.13 11.46
N SER A 11 -31.52 -49.57 12.49
CA SER A 11 -31.95 -49.44 13.88
C SER A 11 -32.21 -47.97 14.25
N ILE A 12 -33.19 -47.71 15.11
CA ILE A 12 -33.57 -46.35 15.53
C ILE A 12 -32.34 -45.57 16.07
N LYS A 13 -31.44 -46.25 16.79
CA LYS A 13 -30.17 -45.69 17.26
C LYS A 13 -29.32 -45.16 16.10
N ARG A 14 -29.19 -45.92 15.00
CA ARG A 14 -28.43 -45.52 13.81
C ARG A 14 -29.09 -44.33 13.09
N LYS A 15 -30.42 -44.23 13.08
CA LYS A 15 -31.14 -43.06 12.54
C LYS A 15 -30.90 -41.80 13.38
N VAL A 16 -30.96 -41.90 14.71
CA VAL A 16 -30.70 -40.79 15.63
C VAL A 16 -29.25 -40.30 15.51
N THR A 17 -28.28 -41.22 15.42
CA THR A 17 -26.86 -40.85 15.21
C THR A 17 -26.65 -40.11 13.90
N ILE A 18 -27.26 -40.55 12.79
CA ILE A 18 -27.15 -39.87 11.49
C ILE A 18 -27.71 -38.45 11.58
N ILE A 19 -28.90 -38.27 12.18
CA ILE A 19 -29.51 -36.95 12.34
C ILE A 19 -28.64 -36.05 13.22
N ALA A 20 -28.08 -36.55 14.33
CA ALA A 20 -27.20 -35.79 15.20
C ALA A 20 -25.92 -35.34 14.47
N ILE A 21 -25.32 -36.20 13.64
CA ILE A 21 -24.16 -35.85 12.82
C ILE A 21 -24.53 -34.77 11.79
N VAL A 22 -25.67 -34.90 11.12
CA VAL A 22 -26.12 -33.88 10.14
C VAL A 22 -26.34 -32.53 10.83
N ILE A 23 -26.98 -32.51 12.00
CA ILE A 23 -27.18 -31.27 12.78
C ILE A 23 -25.83 -30.69 13.21
N ALA A 24 -24.90 -31.51 13.68
CA ALA A 24 -23.57 -31.05 14.09
C ALA A 24 -22.77 -30.46 12.90
N VAL A 25 -22.81 -31.10 11.73
CA VAL A 25 -22.15 -30.60 10.51
C VAL A 25 -22.78 -29.28 10.06
N VAL A 26 -24.11 -29.18 10.08
CA VAL A 26 -24.83 -27.94 9.74
C VAL A 26 -24.49 -26.83 10.74
N ALA A 27 -24.45 -27.13 12.05
CA ALA A 27 -24.06 -26.17 13.07
C ALA A 27 -22.61 -25.68 12.89
N ILE A 28 -21.67 -26.59 12.60
CA ILE A 28 -20.27 -26.24 12.30
C ILE A 28 -20.20 -25.36 11.05
N ALA A 29 -20.93 -25.70 9.98
CA ALA A 29 -20.95 -24.91 8.75
C ALA A 29 -21.51 -23.50 8.97
N ILE A 30 -22.57 -23.36 9.78
CA ILE A 30 -23.19 -22.06 10.12
C ILE A 30 -22.22 -21.21 10.96
N LEU A 31 -21.52 -21.81 11.93
CA LEU A 31 -20.59 -21.11 12.80
C LEU A 31 -19.24 -20.81 12.13
N TYR A 32 -18.83 -21.62 11.16
CA TYR A 32 -17.52 -21.47 10.48
C TYR A 32 -17.40 -20.14 9.76
N LYS A 33 -18.43 -19.72 9.01
CA LYS A 33 -18.40 -18.47 8.24
C LYS A 33 -18.16 -17.23 9.11
N PRO A 34 -18.99 -16.90 10.12
CA PRO A 34 -18.77 -15.72 10.96
C PRO A 34 -17.46 -15.81 11.77
N MET A 35 -17.05 -17.02 12.17
CA MET A 35 -15.79 -17.21 12.90
C MET A 35 -14.57 -17.01 12.00
N SER A 36 -14.62 -17.47 10.74
CA SER A 36 -13.56 -17.26 9.75
C SER A 36 -13.41 -15.78 9.36
N GLU A 37 -14.54 -15.07 9.20
CA GLU A 37 -14.54 -13.63 8.93
C GLU A 37 -13.94 -12.88 10.12
N PHE A 38 -14.37 -13.17 11.35
CA PHE A 38 -13.79 -12.55 12.55
C PHE A 38 -12.28 -12.77 12.65
N ILE A 39 -11.80 -14.01 12.49
CA ILE A 39 -10.37 -14.32 12.56
C ILE A 39 -9.58 -13.57 11.48
N SER A 40 -10.05 -13.56 10.22
CA SER A 40 -9.40 -12.83 9.13
C SER A 40 -9.27 -11.34 9.45
N THR A 41 -10.34 -10.73 9.96
CA THR A 41 -10.35 -9.30 10.28
C THR A 41 -9.35 -8.94 11.39
N GLN A 42 -9.19 -9.77 12.42
CA GLN A 42 -8.20 -9.52 13.46
C GLN A 42 -6.76 -9.68 12.95
N ILE A 43 -6.52 -10.66 12.06
CA ILE A 43 -5.21 -10.85 11.42
C ILE A 43 -4.87 -9.62 10.57
N GLU A 44 -5.79 -9.18 9.71
CA GLU A 44 -5.62 -7.98 8.88
C GLU A 44 -5.33 -6.75 9.75
N LYS A 45 -6.12 -6.52 10.79
CA LYS A 45 -5.92 -5.40 11.71
C LYS A 45 -4.53 -5.43 12.33
N SER A 46 -4.10 -6.59 12.85
CA SER A 46 -2.78 -6.74 13.45
C SER A 46 -1.67 -6.45 12.44
N GLN A 47 -1.79 -6.95 11.21
CA GLN A 47 -0.82 -6.67 10.15
C GLN A 47 -0.74 -5.18 9.86
N PHE A 48 -1.88 -4.48 9.75
CA PHE A 48 -1.88 -3.04 9.51
C PHE A 48 -1.31 -2.22 10.67
N GLN A 49 -1.54 -2.63 11.91
CA GLN A 49 -0.93 -1.97 13.08
C GLN A 49 0.58 -2.15 13.11
N THR A 50 1.08 -3.34 12.74
CA THR A 50 2.52 -3.59 12.58
C THR A 50 3.10 -2.72 11.45
N LEU A 51 2.45 -2.71 10.28
CA LEU A 51 2.87 -1.89 9.14
C LEU A 51 2.92 -0.39 9.50
N ASP A 52 1.88 0.14 10.14
CA ASP A 52 1.81 1.54 10.58
C ASP A 52 2.96 1.87 11.55
N SER A 53 3.20 1.02 12.55
CA SER A 53 4.30 1.18 13.50
C SER A 53 5.68 1.18 12.82
N ASP A 54 5.94 0.22 11.93
CA ASP A 54 7.22 0.12 11.24
C ASP A 54 7.46 1.33 10.31
N MET A 55 6.40 1.80 9.66
CA MET A 55 6.45 3.01 8.84
C MET A 55 6.60 4.30 9.67
N GLN A 56 6.01 4.39 10.87
CA GLN A 56 6.26 5.51 11.78
C GLN A 56 7.71 5.54 12.27
N ASN A 57 8.31 4.39 12.52
CA ASN A 57 9.73 4.30 12.86
C ASN A 57 10.61 4.81 11.72
N LEU A 58 10.37 4.36 10.48
CA LEU A 58 11.08 4.87 9.31
C LEU A 58 10.87 6.39 9.12
N TYR A 59 9.64 6.88 9.34
CA TYR A 59 9.37 8.32 9.30
C TYR A 59 10.20 9.09 10.32
N ASN A 60 10.30 8.58 11.55
CA ASN A 60 11.09 9.22 12.60
C ASN A 60 12.58 9.23 12.27
N GLU A 61 13.11 8.16 11.65
CA GLU A 61 14.48 8.12 11.14
C GLU A 61 14.71 9.20 10.07
N ILE A 62 13.85 9.25 9.05
CA ILE A 62 13.90 10.26 7.97
C ILE A 62 13.83 11.67 8.55
N LYS A 63 12.87 11.93 9.44
CA LYS A 63 12.67 13.24 10.07
C LYS A 63 13.85 13.67 10.94
N SER A 64 14.52 12.71 11.60
CA SER A 64 15.70 13.01 12.42
C SER A 64 16.91 13.40 11.57
N ALA A 65 17.00 12.93 10.32
CA ALA A 65 18.02 13.35 9.37
C ALA A 65 17.60 14.58 8.54
N ALA A 66 16.34 14.99 8.65
CA ALA A 66 15.79 16.11 7.89
C ALA A 66 16.29 17.46 8.41
N SER A 67 16.47 18.39 7.49
CA SER A 67 16.74 19.79 7.79
C SER A 67 15.45 20.48 8.26
N ASN A 68 15.56 21.57 9.02
CA ASN A 68 14.40 22.28 9.59
C ASN A 68 13.42 22.84 8.54
N ASP A 69 13.87 23.01 7.29
CA ASP A 69 13.10 23.51 6.15
C ASP A 69 12.44 22.41 5.31
N GLU A 70 12.58 21.14 5.70
CA GLU A 70 12.05 19.97 4.98
C GLU A 70 10.75 19.46 5.66
N ASP A 71 9.59 19.80 5.09
CA ASP A 71 8.25 19.42 5.60
C ASP A 71 7.89 17.96 5.28
N TRP A 72 8.51 17.02 5.98
CA TRP A 72 8.18 15.60 5.87
C TRP A 72 6.83 15.28 6.51
N ARG A 73 5.95 14.66 5.72
CA ARG A 73 4.59 14.28 6.13
C ARG A 73 4.46 12.78 6.27
N TYR A 74 3.74 12.35 7.31
CA TYR A 74 3.30 10.99 7.54
C TYR A 74 1.77 10.92 7.48
N ARG A 75 1.22 9.91 6.81
CA ARG A 75 -0.23 9.73 6.72
C ARG A 75 -0.63 8.26 6.69
N THR A 76 -1.68 7.92 7.45
CA THR A 76 -2.40 6.65 7.36
C THR A 76 -3.88 6.87 7.16
N VAL A 77 -4.41 6.28 6.10
CA VAL A 77 -5.81 6.47 5.70
C VAL A 77 -6.35 5.24 5.00
N CYS A 78 -7.68 5.08 5.01
CA CYS A 78 -8.37 4.13 4.16
C CYS A 78 -9.32 4.85 3.21
N SER A 79 -9.41 4.36 1.99
CA SER A 79 -10.39 4.77 0.98
C SER A 79 -11.29 3.58 0.67
N ARG A 80 -12.52 3.83 0.22
CA ARG A 80 -13.44 2.72 -0.11
C ARG A 80 -13.16 2.30 -1.54
N ASN A 81 -13.06 1.00 -1.80
CA ASN A 81 -12.92 0.53 -3.17
C ASN A 81 -14.29 0.49 -3.86
N TYR A 82 -14.28 0.78 -5.17
CA TYR A 82 -15.47 0.80 -6.00
C TYR A 82 -15.26 -0.08 -7.24
N ARG A 83 -16.35 -0.75 -7.64
CA ARG A 83 -16.45 -1.46 -8.91
C ARG A 83 -17.48 -0.72 -9.78
N GLY A 84 -17.00 0.24 -10.57
CA GLY A 84 -17.88 1.23 -11.21
C GLY A 84 -18.43 2.19 -10.16
N ASP A 85 -19.72 2.50 -10.21
CA ASP A 85 -20.36 3.42 -9.25
C ASP A 85 -20.69 2.76 -7.89
N TRP A 86 -20.49 1.45 -7.75
CA TRP A 86 -20.91 0.70 -6.58
C TRP A 86 -19.72 0.34 -5.67
N PRO A 87 -19.83 0.54 -4.35
CA PRO A 87 -18.80 0.11 -3.41
C PRO A 87 -18.71 -1.41 -3.38
N ASP A 88 -17.48 -1.96 -3.40
CA ASP A 88 -17.25 -3.42 -3.40
C ASP A 88 -17.11 -4.03 -1.99
N ASN A 89 -17.36 -3.23 -0.94
CA ASN A 89 -17.19 -3.56 0.48
C ASN A 89 -15.75 -3.91 0.89
N THR A 90 -14.76 -3.48 0.11
CA THR A 90 -13.36 -3.50 0.51
C THR A 90 -12.82 -2.08 0.63
N TYR A 91 -11.66 -1.95 1.28
CA TYR A 91 -11.02 -0.68 1.54
C TYR A 91 -9.57 -0.73 1.07
N ASN A 92 -9.08 0.30 0.41
CA ASN A 92 -7.66 0.47 0.15
C ASN A 92 -7.06 1.31 1.27
N CYS A 93 -6.31 0.66 2.16
CA CYS A 93 -5.63 1.30 3.27
C CYS A 93 -4.18 1.57 2.90
N ILE A 94 -3.74 2.79 3.15
CA ILE A 94 -2.44 3.32 2.71
C ILE A 94 -1.72 3.91 3.91
N THR A 95 -0.44 3.60 3.99
CA THR A 95 0.53 4.30 4.82
C THR A 95 1.54 4.97 3.91
N SER A 96 1.77 6.27 4.10
CA SER A 96 2.67 7.05 3.25
C SER A 96 3.56 8.00 4.05
N ILE A 97 4.83 8.03 3.68
CA ILE A 97 5.82 9.06 4.07
C ILE A 97 6.11 9.86 2.81
N SER A 98 6.13 11.19 2.90
CA SER A 98 6.37 12.02 1.72
C SER A 98 6.98 13.38 2.01
N LEU A 99 7.73 13.89 1.03
CA LEU A 99 8.24 15.25 0.95
C LEU A 99 7.91 15.81 -0.43
N LYS A 100 7.39 17.04 -0.48
CA LYS A 100 7.31 17.85 -1.71
C LYS A 100 8.17 19.09 -1.51
N LYS A 101 9.06 19.38 -2.45
CA LYS A 101 9.94 20.57 -2.41
C LYS A 101 10.18 21.08 -3.82
N LEU A 102 10.36 22.40 -3.96
CA LEU A 102 10.85 22.97 -5.20
C LEU A 102 12.37 22.73 -5.29
N VAL A 103 12.84 22.24 -6.43
CA VAL A 103 14.27 22.10 -6.72
C VAL A 103 14.67 22.95 -7.91
N SER A 104 15.90 23.43 -7.90
CA SER A 104 16.43 24.33 -8.94
C SER A 104 17.64 23.76 -9.68
N SER A 105 18.20 22.64 -9.24
CA SER A 105 19.38 22.06 -9.86
C SER A 105 19.49 20.54 -9.72
N THR A 106 20.35 19.97 -10.56
CA THR A 106 20.74 18.55 -10.53
C THR A 106 21.49 18.17 -9.26
N GLU A 107 22.27 19.10 -8.70
CA GLU A 107 22.99 18.90 -7.43
C GLU A 107 22.00 18.78 -6.28
N GLU A 108 20.93 19.57 -6.28
CA GLU A 108 19.88 19.54 -5.26
C GLU A 108 19.09 18.22 -5.31
N LEU A 109 18.74 17.77 -6.51
CA LEU A 109 18.13 16.45 -6.74
C LEU A 109 19.03 15.31 -6.25
N ASN A 110 20.30 15.33 -6.65
CA ASN A 110 21.27 14.33 -6.23
C ASN A 110 21.51 14.38 -4.71
N TYR A 111 21.50 15.57 -4.10
CA TYR A 111 21.58 15.72 -2.65
C TYR A 111 20.42 14.99 -1.97
N PHE A 112 19.17 15.24 -2.39
CA PHE A 112 18.01 14.59 -1.80
C PHE A 112 18.01 13.08 -2.02
N GLN A 113 18.34 12.62 -3.23
CA GLN A 113 18.44 11.20 -3.53
C GLN A 113 19.52 10.53 -2.66
N ASN A 114 20.73 11.10 -2.59
CA ASN A 114 21.83 10.53 -1.81
C ASN A 114 21.60 10.61 -0.30
N LYS A 115 20.83 11.60 0.17
CA LYS A 115 20.45 11.74 1.58
C LYS A 115 19.41 10.69 1.98
N TYR A 116 18.33 10.57 1.22
CA TYR A 116 17.14 9.83 1.67
C TYR A 116 17.02 8.42 1.12
N TYR A 117 17.46 8.17 -0.12
CA TYR A 117 17.35 6.83 -0.69
C TYR A 117 18.11 5.79 0.15
N PRO A 118 19.36 5.99 0.61
CA PRO A 118 20.05 4.99 1.43
C PRO A 118 19.39 4.74 2.78
N MET A 119 18.72 5.74 3.37
CA MET A 119 18.00 5.59 4.63
C MET A 119 16.79 4.67 4.47
N VAL A 120 16.02 4.90 3.40
CA VAL A 120 14.92 4.00 3.03
C VAL A 120 15.51 2.64 2.69
N ASP A 121 16.44 2.55 1.75
CA ASP A 121 16.94 1.30 1.20
C ASP A 121 17.56 0.35 2.24
N LYS A 122 18.27 0.91 3.23
CA LYS A 122 18.93 0.16 4.30
C LYS A 122 18.08 0.00 5.56
N SER A 123 16.84 0.50 5.54
CA SER A 123 15.94 0.35 6.68
C SER A 123 15.70 -1.12 7.02
N ASN A 124 15.57 -1.41 8.32
CA ASN A 124 15.27 -2.74 8.82
C ASN A 124 13.80 -3.16 8.59
N VAL A 125 12.97 -2.24 8.10
CA VAL A 125 11.56 -2.46 7.74
C VAL A 125 11.42 -3.40 6.53
N TRP A 126 12.42 -3.46 5.64
CA TRP A 126 12.32 -4.22 4.40
C TRP A 126 12.85 -5.65 4.49
N ASP A 127 12.18 -6.56 3.76
CA ASP A 127 12.72 -7.87 3.41
C ASP A 127 13.82 -7.70 2.34
N GLN A 128 15.07 -7.83 2.78
CA GLN A 128 16.27 -7.66 1.94
C GLN A 128 16.31 -8.63 0.74
N SER A 129 15.61 -9.77 0.82
CA SER A 129 15.56 -10.76 -0.26
C SER A 129 14.67 -10.35 -1.45
N LYS A 130 13.82 -9.33 -1.28
CA LYS A 130 12.78 -8.94 -2.24
C LYS A 130 12.87 -7.47 -2.71
N SER A 131 13.96 -6.78 -2.42
CA SER A 131 14.14 -5.39 -2.85
C SER A 131 14.48 -5.30 -4.34
N GLY A 132 13.85 -4.36 -5.07
CA GLY A 132 14.18 -4.08 -6.48
C GLY A 132 15.43 -3.23 -6.67
N SER A 133 15.68 -2.73 -7.88
CA SER A 133 16.65 -1.64 -8.12
C SER A 133 15.91 -0.35 -8.42
N LEU A 134 16.34 0.78 -7.86
CA LEU A 134 15.77 2.08 -8.19
C LEU A 134 16.04 2.38 -9.66
N GLN A 135 14.96 2.59 -10.44
CA GLN A 135 15.12 3.16 -11.78
C GLN A 135 15.67 4.58 -11.63
N THR A 136 16.81 4.85 -12.24
CA THR A 136 17.52 6.13 -12.08
C THR A 136 16.75 7.27 -12.74
N ILE A 137 16.74 8.42 -12.08
CA ILE A 137 16.31 9.68 -12.69
C ILE A 137 17.27 10.05 -13.83
N GLY A 138 16.72 10.35 -15.01
CA GLY A 138 17.50 10.88 -16.12
C GLY A 138 17.98 12.30 -15.81
N ILE A 139 19.30 12.53 -15.89
CA ILE A 139 19.91 13.85 -15.77
C ILE A 139 20.38 14.24 -17.16
N GLY A 140 19.83 15.33 -17.73
CA GLY A 140 20.40 15.95 -18.92
C GLY A 140 21.68 16.71 -18.55
N ASP A 141 22.62 16.82 -19.47
CA ASP A 141 24.01 17.28 -19.24
C ASP A 141 24.14 18.65 -18.54
N THR A 142 23.07 19.47 -18.45
CA THR A 142 23.02 20.76 -17.72
C THR A 142 21.62 21.18 -17.23
N LYS A 143 20.57 20.41 -17.49
CA LYS A 143 19.18 20.70 -17.09
C LYS A 143 18.49 19.40 -16.70
N PHE A 144 17.77 19.40 -15.58
CA PHE A 144 17.02 18.22 -15.16
C PHE A 144 15.69 18.12 -15.91
N VAL A 145 15.30 16.89 -16.22
CA VAL A 145 14.09 16.58 -16.99
C VAL A 145 13.00 16.04 -16.07
N VAL A 146 11.75 16.14 -16.52
CA VAL A 146 10.64 15.40 -15.91
C VAL A 146 11.03 13.93 -15.88
N SER A 147 11.00 13.35 -14.69
CA SER A 147 11.54 12.02 -14.47
C SER A 147 10.88 11.37 -13.28
N THR A 148 10.88 10.05 -13.26
CA THR A 148 10.40 9.27 -12.14
C THR A 148 11.29 8.06 -11.96
N GLY A 149 11.71 7.83 -10.73
CA GLY A 149 12.40 6.63 -10.29
C GLY A 149 11.56 5.92 -9.25
N GLU A 150 11.41 4.62 -9.39
CA GLU A 150 10.66 3.80 -8.44
C GLU A 150 11.47 2.57 -8.03
N LYS A 151 11.27 2.16 -6.78
CA LYS A 151 11.75 0.89 -6.25
C LYS A 151 10.65 0.25 -5.41
N GLN A 152 10.37 -1.01 -5.70
CA GLN A 152 9.44 -1.82 -4.91
C GLN A 152 10.19 -2.51 -3.76
N TYR A 153 9.51 -2.55 -2.61
CA TYR A 153 9.92 -3.20 -1.37
C TYR A 153 8.80 -4.12 -0.89
N THR A 154 9.18 -5.09 -0.07
CA THR A 154 8.25 -5.88 0.74
C THR A 154 8.56 -5.60 2.19
N GLU A 155 7.56 -5.20 2.97
CA GLU A 155 7.71 -5.03 4.42
C GLU A 155 7.92 -6.40 5.07
N LYS A 156 8.91 -6.50 5.96
CA LYS A 156 9.43 -7.75 6.51
C LYS A 156 8.43 -8.50 7.39
N ASN A 157 7.65 -7.81 8.20
CA ASN A 157 6.80 -8.40 9.24
C ASN A 157 5.41 -8.77 8.75
N THR A 158 4.92 -8.07 7.74
CA THR A 158 3.56 -8.15 7.20
C THR A 158 3.54 -8.74 5.80
N GLY A 159 4.65 -8.63 5.05
CA GLY A 159 4.73 -9.05 3.66
C GLY A 159 4.08 -8.06 2.69
N GLU A 160 3.71 -6.86 3.14
CA GLU A 160 3.02 -5.88 2.30
C GLU A 160 3.95 -5.24 1.27
N SER A 161 3.39 -4.99 0.08
CA SER A 161 4.10 -4.29 -0.99
C SER A 161 4.14 -2.79 -0.72
N CYS A 162 5.35 -2.24 -0.77
CA CYS A 162 5.61 -0.83 -0.62
C CYS A 162 6.39 -0.32 -1.83
N THR A 163 6.17 0.93 -2.21
CA THR A 163 6.88 1.59 -3.30
C THR A 163 7.57 2.83 -2.78
N TYR A 164 8.88 2.91 -2.96
CA TYR A 164 9.61 4.17 -2.91
C TYR A 164 9.53 4.81 -4.28
N ARG A 165 9.08 6.06 -4.34
CA ARG A 165 9.03 6.86 -5.56
C ARG A 165 9.76 8.16 -5.34
N ILE A 166 10.59 8.51 -6.31
CA ILE A 166 11.22 9.82 -6.45
C ILE A 166 10.80 10.37 -7.82
N ALA A 167 10.27 11.58 -7.86
CA ALA A 167 9.79 12.19 -9.10
C ALA A 167 10.20 13.65 -9.18
N VAL A 168 10.43 14.11 -10.40
CA VAL A 168 10.60 15.52 -10.72
C VAL A 168 9.59 15.87 -11.79
N GLU A 169 8.76 16.86 -11.52
CA GLU A 169 7.63 17.27 -12.36
C GLU A 169 7.72 18.77 -12.67
N GLN A 170 7.01 19.23 -13.71
CA GLN A 170 6.97 20.65 -14.07
C GLN A 170 6.23 21.44 -12.98
N THR A 171 6.75 22.61 -12.61
CA THR A 171 6.03 23.51 -11.70
C THR A 171 4.79 24.08 -12.40
N LEU A 172 3.58 23.70 -11.93
CA LEU A 172 2.30 24.00 -12.59
C LEU A 172 1.90 25.47 -12.51
N ASP A 173 2.37 26.19 -11.50
CA ASP A 173 1.89 27.54 -11.15
C ASP A 173 2.15 28.62 -12.23
N ASN A 174 3.00 28.34 -13.22
CA ASN A 174 3.41 29.29 -14.25
C ASN A 174 2.89 28.96 -15.67
N TYR A 175 2.05 27.93 -15.85
CA TYR A 175 1.59 27.52 -17.19
C TYR A 175 0.07 27.55 -17.35
N SER A 176 -0.38 28.33 -18.34
CA SER A 176 -1.79 28.44 -18.75
C SER A 176 -2.32 27.19 -19.46
N ASP A 177 -1.43 26.31 -19.93
CA ASP A 177 -1.78 25.09 -20.65
C ASP A 177 -1.54 23.87 -19.76
N LYS A 178 -2.61 23.41 -19.09
CA LYS A 178 -2.60 22.17 -18.30
C LYS A 178 -2.43 20.89 -19.14
N ASN A 179 -2.42 21.01 -20.46
CA ASN A 179 -2.39 19.87 -21.38
C ASN A 179 -0.98 19.48 -21.83
N ILE A 180 0.08 20.18 -21.41
CA ILE A 180 1.49 19.85 -21.70
C ILE A 180 2.23 19.45 -20.40
N LEU A 181 1.52 18.80 -19.48
CA LEU A 181 2.00 18.57 -18.12
C LEU A 181 2.54 17.15 -17.96
N ASN A 182 3.83 17.06 -17.65
CA ASN A 182 4.52 15.89 -17.11
C ASN A 182 4.85 14.75 -18.09
N GLU A 183 5.19 15.04 -19.34
CA GLU A 183 5.80 14.03 -20.21
C GLU A 183 7.22 13.70 -19.73
N VAL A 184 7.47 12.43 -19.41
CA VAL A 184 8.80 11.96 -18.97
C VAL A 184 9.86 12.25 -20.04
N GLY A 185 10.98 12.84 -19.63
CA GLY A 185 12.08 13.22 -20.50
C GLY A 185 12.04 14.67 -20.98
N GLU A 186 10.96 15.41 -20.72
CA GLU A 186 10.91 16.84 -21.05
C GLU A 186 11.80 17.68 -20.15
N LEU A 187 12.42 18.72 -20.72
CA LEU A 187 13.20 19.70 -19.94
C LEU A 187 12.29 20.50 -19.00
N ILE A 188 12.68 20.60 -17.73
CA ILE A 188 12.01 21.48 -16.78
C ILE A 188 12.16 22.93 -17.23
N LYS A 189 11.03 23.62 -17.35
CA LYS A 189 10.99 25.01 -17.78
C LYS A 189 11.22 25.92 -16.56
N ASN A 190 11.78 27.11 -16.79
CA ASN A 190 12.11 28.10 -15.74
C ASN A 190 13.14 27.61 -14.70
N ASP A 191 13.86 26.52 -15.00
CA ASP A 191 14.89 25.94 -14.15
C ASP A 191 14.43 25.65 -12.70
N GLN A 192 13.12 25.42 -12.50
CA GLN A 192 12.49 25.06 -11.23
C GLN A 192 11.46 23.96 -11.43
N GLY A 193 11.61 22.85 -10.70
CA GLY A 193 10.69 21.70 -10.78
C GLY A 193 10.15 21.31 -9.42
N ASP A 194 8.97 20.69 -9.44
CA ASP A 194 8.37 20.07 -8.27
C ASP A 194 9.05 18.72 -8.03
N PHE A 195 9.80 18.63 -6.94
CA PHE A 195 10.43 17.41 -6.50
C PHE A 195 9.56 16.69 -5.46
N PHE A 196 9.40 15.40 -5.66
CA PHE A 196 8.61 14.54 -4.79
C PHE A 196 9.41 13.30 -4.38
N ILE A 197 9.44 13.01 -3.08
CA ILE A 197 9.86 11.71 -2.55
C ILE A 197 8.67 11.12 -1.80
N SER A 198 8.42 9.83 -1.98
CA SER A 198 7.52 9.09 -1.11
C SER A 198 7.94 7.64 -0.89
N VAL A 199 7.51 7.11 0.25
CA VAL A 199 7.39 5.68 0.53
C VAL A 199 5.92 5.40 0.78
N ARG A 200 5.31 4.54 -0.03
CA ARG A 200 3.88 4.22 0.04
C ARG A 200 3.68 2.73 0.14
N CYS A 201 3.02 2.28 1.20
CA CYS A 201 2.54 0.91 1.35
C CYS A 201 1.01 0.92 1.21
N SER A 202 0.45 0.00 0.42
CA SER A 202 -0.99 -0.08 0.20
C SER A 202 -1.48 -1.51 0.23
N LYS A 203 -2.62 -1.74 0.88
CA LYS A 203 -3.26 -3.05 0.93
C LYS A 203 -4.78 -2.93 0.91
N THR A 204 -5.41 -3.88 0.22
CA THR A 204 -6.87 -4.06 0.29
C THR A 204 -7.25 -4.76 1.59
N ALA A 205 -8.18 -4.17 2.33
CA ALA A 205 -8.67 -4.61 3.64
C ALA A 205 -10.17 -4.85 3.61
N SER A 206 -10.65 -5.72 4.49
CA SER A 206 -12.08 -5.98 4.69
C SER A 206 -12.78 -4.90 5.53
N TYR A 207 -12.02 -4.11 6.30
CA TYR A 207 -12.52 -3.02 7.16
C TYR A 207 -11.63 -1.79 7.08
N PRO A 208 -12.16 -0.59 7.38
CA PRO A 208 -11.38 0.63 7.46
C PRO A 208 -10.67 0.68 8.81
N TRP A 209 -9.45 0.14 8.88
CA TRP A 209 -8.66 0.10 10.10
C TRP A 209 -8.10 1.48 10.51
N PHE A 210 -8.14 2.45 9.59
CA PHE A 210 -7.77 3.85 9.79
C PHE A 210 -8.91 4.78 9.38
N ASN A 211 -8.72 6.08 9.59
CA ASN A 211 -9.68 7.10 9.20
C ASN A 211 -10.03 6.98 7.71
N ILE A 212 -11.33 6.95 7.44
CA ILE A 212 -11.85 6.96 6.07
C ILE A 212 -11.69 8.37 5.52
N VAL A 213 -11.13 8.46 4.33
CA VAL A 213 -11.00 9.70 3.57
C VAL A 213 -11.62 9.48 2.19
N SER A 214 -12.10 10.54 1.52
CA SER A 214 -12.66 10.39 0.17
C SER A 214 -11.59 9.86 -0.79
N ASP A 215 -11.95 9.11 -1.82
CA ASP A 215 -10.97 8.60 -2.80
C ASP A 215 -10.24 9.76 -3.52
N THR A 216 -10.85 10.96 -3.50
CA THR A 216 -10.29 12.23 -3.99
C THR A 216 -9.36 12.93 -3.00
N SER A 217 -9.20 12.42 -1.78
CA SER A 217 -8.37 13.05 -0.75
C SER A 217 -6.90 12.68 -0.92
N TYR A 218 -6.35 12.97 -2.10
CA TYR A 218 -4.92 13.06 -2.43
C TYR A 218 -4.00 12.38 -1.41
N VAL A 219 -3.84 11.07 -1.53
CA VAL A 219 -2.69 10.37 -0.94
C VAL A 219 -1.50 10.47 -1.93
N ILE A 220 -1.32 11.72 -2.43
CA ILE A 220 -0.26 12.41 -3.19
C ILE A 220 0.13 11.79 -4.57
N PRO A 221 0.27 12.58 -5.67
CA PRO A 221 0.62 14.01 -5.74
C PRO A 221 -0.44 14.96 -6.31
N ASP A 222 -0.40 16.21 -5.83
CA ASP A 222 -0.41 17.34 -6.76
C ASP A 222 1.04 17.62 -7.16
#